data_AF-A0A7S6SEZ4-F1
#
_entry.id   AF-A0A7S6SEZ4-F1
#
_cell.length_a   1.000
_cell.length_b   1.000
_cell.length_c   1.000
_cell.angle_alpha   90.00
_cell.angle_beta   90.00
_cell.angle_gamma   90.00
#
_symmetry.space_group_name_H-M   'P 1'
#
loop_
_entity.id
_entity.type
_entity.pdbx_description
1 polymer ?
#
loop_
_entity_poly.entity_id
_entity_poly.type
_entity_poly.pdbx_seq_one_letter_code
_entity_poly.pdbx_strand_id
1 'polypeptide(L)'
;MWDYNIPPEAIEDVFAGKRKTAGHYTEETLFIKLLESYSWYTIINLLGLEKINILLTQKVIQRLRTPELRRQYEYVRERLQEHLPAPG
;
A
#
# COMPACT_ATOMS: atom_id res chain seq x y z
N MET A 1 8.22 12.86 -7.90
CA MET A 1 7.40 13.10 -9.11
C MET A 1 6.87 11.75 -9.54
N TRP A 2 5.65 11.37 -9.15
CA TRP A 2 5.03 10.21 -9.77
C TRP A 2 4.90 10.50 -11.25
N ASP A 3 5.11 9.49 -12.08
CA ASP A 3 4.98 9.64 -13.53
C ASP A 3 3.61 10.29 -13.80
N TYR A 4 3.62 11.58 -14.17
CA TYR A 4 2.45 12.45 -14.20
C TYR A 4 1.40 12.00 -15.24
N ASN A 5 1.63 10.87 -15.91
CA ASN A 5 0.77 10.25 -16.90
C ASN A 5 -0.22 9.21 -16.34
N ILE A 6 -0.16 8.84 -15.05
CA ILE A 6 -1.15 7.90 -14.51
C ILE A 6 -2.35 8.70 -14.00
N PRO A 7 -3.53 8.58 -14.62
CA PRO A 7 -4.72 9.22 -14.09
C PRO A 7 -5.04 8.65 -12.71
N PRO A 8 -5.38 9.49 -11.72
CA PRO A 8 -5.71 9.05 -10.37
C PRO A 8 -6.85 8.02 -10.37
N GLU A 9 -7.79 8.19 -11.30
CA GLU A 9 -8.89 7.28 -11.59
C GLU A 9 -8.41 5.84 -11.84
N ALA A 10 -7.30 5.67 -12.58
CA ALA A 10 -6.76 4.34 -12.88
C ALA A 10 -6.11 3.71 -11.65
N ILE A 11 -5.53 4.52 -10.75
CA ILE A 11 -4.97 4.06 -9.48
C ILE A 11 -6.12 3.55 -8.59
N GLU A 12 -7.19 4.34 -8.48
CA GLU A 12 -8.40 3.97 -7.76
C GLU A 12 -9.05 2.70 -8.33
N ASP A 13 -9.14 2.59 -9.66
CA ASP A 13 -9.67 1.40 -10.34
C ASP A 13 -8.83 0.15 -10.04
N VAL A 14 -7.51 0.28 -9.95
CA VAL A 14 -6.63 -0.85 -9.60
C VAL A 14 -6.88 -1.30 -8.17
N PHE A 15 -6.89 -0.37 -7.22
CA PHE A 15 -7.20 -0.73 -5.84
C PHE A 15 -8.63 -1.26 -5.71
N ALA A 16 -9.60 -0.71 -6.45
CA ALA A 16 -10.98 -1.21 -6.46
C ALA A 16 -11.12 -2.60 -7.12
N GLY A 17 -10.03 -3.19 -7.64
CA GLY A 17 -10.07 -4.47 -8.36
C GLY A 17 -10.75 -4.38 -9.73
N LYS A 18 -11.11 -3.18 -10.19
CA LYS A 18 -11.70 -2.92 -11.51
C LYS A 18 -10.66 -3.04 -12.61
N ARG A 19 -9.38 -2.78 -12.30
CA ARG A 19 -8.24 -2.98 -13.20
C ARG A 19 -7.12 -3.77 -12.51
N LYS A 20 -6.35 -4.52 -13.31
CA LYS A 20 -5.17 -5.24 -12.80
C LYS A 20 -3.93 -4.35 -12.73
N THR A 21 -3.85 -3.34 -13.59
CA THR A 21 -2.70 -2.44 -13.69
C THR A 21 -3.14 -1.03 -14.08
N ALA A 22 -2.39 -0.03 -13.62
CA ALA A 22 -2.49 1.36 -14.05
C ALA A 22 -1.25 1.67 -14.90
N GLY A 23 -1.38 1.55 -16.22
CA GLY A 23 -0.23 1.56 -17.13
C GLY A 23 0.67 0.35 -16.88
N HIS A 24 1.92 0.62 -16.48
CA HIS A 24 2.92 -0.41 -16.13
C HIS A 24 2.95 -0.78 -14.64
N TYR A 25 2.13 -0.11 -13.82
CA TYR A 25 2.15 -0.31 -12.37
C TYR A 25 1.06 -1.31 -11.96
N THR A 26 1.48 -2.33 -11.21
CA THR A 26 0.58 -3.26 -10.52
C THR A 26 0.11 -2.68 -9.20
N GLU A 27 -0.96 -3.24 -8.63
CA GLU A 27 -1.46 -2.88 -7.28
C GLU A 27 -0.34 -2.87 -6.24
N GLU A 28 0.50 -3.92 -6.21
CA GLU A 28 1.66 -3.99 -5.30
C GLU A 28 2.63 -2.83 -5.51
N THR A 29 2.94 -2.48 -6.76
CA THR A 29 3.92 -1.43 -7.06
C THR A 29 3.37 -0.05 -6.72
N LEU A 30 2.09 0.19 -7.00
CA LEU A 30 1.37 1.40 -6.58
C LEU A 30 1.38 1.50 -5.06
N PHE A 31 1.08 0.41 -4.36
CA PHE A 31 1.04 0.37 -2.91
C PHE A 31 2.40 0.67 -2.28
N ILE A 32 3.49 0.07 -2.79
CA ILE A 32 4.87 0.39 -2.36
C ILE A 32 5.13 1.88 -2.51
N LYS A 33 4.83 2.45 -3.69
CA LYS A 33 5.06 3.87 -3.91
C LYS A 33 4.19 4.75 -3.01
N LEU A 34 2.96 4.34 -2.68
CA LEU A 34 2.10 5.06 -1.73
C LEU A 34 2.77 5.13 -0.36
N LEU A 35 3.28 4.00 0.14
CA LEU A 35 4.03 3.91 1.41
C LEU A 35 5.28 4.79 1.43
N GLU A 36 5.91 5.00 0.27
CA GLU A 36 7.11 5.83 0.12
C GLU A 36 6.82 7.33 -0.09
N SER A 37 5.64 7.66 -0.61
CA SER A 37 5.33 9.03 -1.05
C SER A 37 4.34 9.75 -0.15
N TYR A 38 3.49 9.00 0.55
CA TYR A 38 2.45 9.54 1.41
C TYR A 38 2.67 9.12 2.85
N SER A 39 2.20 9.96 3.78
CA SER A 39 2.17 9.65 5.19
C SER A 39 1.17 8.52 5.49
N TRP A 40 1.49 7.71 6.51
CA TRP A 40 0.67 6.57 6.95
C TRP A 40 -0.83 6.92 7.13
N TYR A 41 -1.12 8.07 7.73
CA TYR A 41 -2.49 8.56 7.92
C TYR A 41 -3.26 8.73 6.61
N THR A 42 -2.60 9.28 5.58
CA THR A 42 -3.19 9.44 4.25
C THR A 42 -3.52 8.09 3.62
N ILE A 43 -2.63 7.12 3.77
CA ILE A 43 -2.81 5.77 3.22
C ILE A 43 -3.99 5.08 3.90
N ILE A 44 -4.11 5.19 5.23
CA ILE A 44 -5.26 4.69 5.99
C ILE A 44 -6.56 5.31 5.51
N ASN A 45 -6.59 6.63 5.32
CA ASN A 45 -7.80 7.32 4.87
C ASN A 45 -8.20 6.89 3.44
N LEU A 46 -7.22 6.66 2.57
CA LEU A 46 -7.44 6.35 1.16
C LEU A 46 -7.85 4.89 0.92
N LEU A 47 -7.21 3.92 1.59
CA LEU A 47 -7.43 2.49 1.36
C LEU A 47 -8.24 1.81 2.46
N GLY A 48 -8.23 2.35 3.67
CA GLY A 48 -8.75 1.68 4.86
C GLY A 48 -7.78 0.65 5.46
N LEU A 49 -7.86 0.46 6.78
CA LEU A 49 -6.98 -0.45 7.52
C LEU A 49 -7.10 -1.91 7.06
N GLU A 50 -8.31 -2.38 6.74
CA GLU A 50 -8.55 -3.76 6.28
C GLU A 50 -7.79 -4.07 4.99
N LYS A 51 -7.91 -3.17 4.01
CA LYS A 51 -7.24 -3.32 2.72
C LYS A 51 -5.74 -3.20 2.84
N ILE A 52 -5.27 -2.27 3.67
CA ILE A 52 -3.85 -2.15 3.99
C ILE A 52 -3.33 -3.44 4.63
N ASN A 53 -4.05 -4.05 5.57
CA ASN A 53 -3.62 -5.30 6.19
C ASN A 53 -3.47 -6.45 5.17
N ILE A 54 -4.35 -6.49 4.15
CA ILE A 54 -4.26 -7.46 3.05
C ILE A 54 -3.05 -7.18 2.15
N LEU A 55 -2.80 -5.91 1.82
CA LEU A 55 -1.74 -5.49 0.90
C LEU A 55 -0.35 -5.40 1.54
N LEU A 56 -0.28 -5.09 2.84
CA LEU A 56 0.95 -4.90 3.63
C LEU A 56 1.57 -6.26 3.98
N THR A 57 2.00 -6.96 2.94
CA THR A 57 2.69 -8.23 3.05
C THR A 57 4.18 -8.02 3.25
N GLN A 58 4.87 -9.04 3.77
CA GLN A 58 6.33 -9.00 3.92
C GLN A 58 7.04 -8.74 2.58
N LYS A 59 6.48 -9.24 1.47
CA LYS A 59 7.03 -9.02 0.11
C LYS A 59 7.02 -7.54 -0.26
N VAL A 60 5.95 -6.83 0.06
CA VAL A 60 5.83 -5.37 -0.16
C VAL A 60 6.83 -4.62 0.70
N ILE A 61 6.91 -4.94 1.99
CA ILE A 61 7.81 -4.27 2.93
C ILE A 61 9.27 -4.43 2.46
N GLN A 62 9.67 -5.64 2.06
CA GLN A 62 11.03 -5.90 1.58
C GLN A 62 11.37 -5.15 0.27
N ARG A 63 10.37 -4.73 -0.51
CA ARG A 63 10.54 -3.94 -1.73
C ARG A 63 10.65 -2.43 -1.51
N LEU A 64 10.37 -1.92 -0.30
CA LEU A 64 10.54 -0.50 0.01
C LEU A 64 12.00 -0.07 -0.18
N ARG A 65 12.26 1.14 -0.68
CA ARG A 65 13.60 1.61 -1.04
C ARG A 65 14.52 1.81 0.17
N THR A 66 13.97 2.25 1.30
CA THR A 66 14.76 2.66 2.48
C THR A 66 14.61 1.67 3.63
N PRO A 67 15.69 1.19 4.26
CA PRO A 67 15.61 0.24 5.38
C PRO A 67 14.87 0.79 6.61
N GLU A 68 14.86 2.11 6.80
CA GLU A 68 14.08 2.76 7.86
C GLU A 68 12.57 2.60 7.65
N LEU A 69 12.08 2.83 6.43
CA LEU A 69 10.69 2.58 6.07
C LEU A 69 10.33 1.11 6.25
N ARG A 70 11.24 0.20 5.88
CA ARG A 70 11.03 -1.26 6.09
C ARG A 70 10.76 -1.56 7.55
N ARG A 71 11.63 -1.10 8.46
CA ARG A 71 11.44 -1.30 9.91
C ARG A 71 10.16 -0.68 10.43
N GLN A 72 9.84 0.54 10.00
CA GLN A 72 8.60 1.20 10.42
C GLN A 72 7.36 0.41 9.99
N TYR A 73 7.31 -0.03 8.73
CA TYR A 73 6.17 -0.77 8.21
C TYR A 73 6.11 -2.23 8.68
N GLU A 74 7.25 -2.85 9.00
CA GLU A 74 7.29 -4.13 9.71
C GLU A 74 6.61 -4.00 11.07
N TYR A 75 6.99 -2.99 11.86
CA TYR A 75 6.37 -2.73 13.15
C TYR A 75 4.87 -2.43 13.00
N VAL A 76 4.49 -1.60 12.03
CA VAL A 76 3.08 -1.29 11.76
C VAL A 76 2.28 -2.55 11.39
N ARG A 77 2.85 -3.45 10.58
CA ARG A 77 2.22 -4.73 10.24
C ARG A 77 2.01 -5.60 11.47
N GLU A 78 3.03 -5.75 12.31
CA GLU A 78 2.90 -6.51 13.56
C GLU A 78 1.79 -5.93 14.44
N ARG A 79 1.77 -4.61 14.62
CA ARG A 79 0.74 -3.91 15.39
C ARG A 79 -0.66 -4.06 14.79
N LEU A 80 -0.79 -4.01 13.47
CA LEU A 80 -2.07 -4.24 12.79
C LEU A 80 -2.59 -5.65 13.05
N GLN A 81 -1.72 -6.66 12.99
CA GLN A 81 -2.09 -8.05 13.24
C GLN A 81 -2.41 -8.31 14.72
N GLU A 82 -1.78 -7.59 15.65
CA GLU A 82 -2.10 -7.67 17.08
C GLU A 82 -3.46 -7.04 17.43
N HIS A 83 -3.86 -5.95 16.76
CA HIS A 83 -5.04 -5.15 17.12
C HIS A 83 -6.28 -5.42 16.27
N LEU A 84 -6.15 -5.99 15.07
CA LEU A 84 -7.28 -6.43 14.27
C LEU A 84 -7.53 -7.91 14.55
N PRO A 85 -8.67 -8.31 15.16
CA PRO A 85 -9.06 -9.71 15.14
C PRO A 85 -9.13 -10.13 13.67
N ALA A 86 -8.43 -11.22 13.33
CA ALA A 86 -8.51 -11.79 11.99
C ALA A 86 -9.99 -11.90 11.59
N PRO A 87 -10.40 -11.46 10.39
CA PRO A 87 -11.74 -11.74 9.92
C PRO A 87 -11.88 -13.26 9.86
N GLY A 88 -12.59 -13.80 10.86
CA GLY A 88 -12.95 -15.21 10.97
C GLY A 88 -14.10 -15.56 10.05
#